data_AF-A0A6L9J1R4-F1
#
_entry.id   AF-A0A6L9J1R4-F1
#
_cell.length_a   1.000
_cell.length_b   1.000
_cell.length_c   1.000
_cell.angle_alpha   90.00
_cell.angle_beta   90.00
_cell.angle_gamma   90.00
#
_symmetry.space_group_name_H-M   'P 1'
#
loop_
_entity.id
_entity.type
_entity.pdbx_description
1 polymer ?
#
loop_
_entity_poly.entity_id
_entity_poly.type
_entity_poly.pdbx_seq_one_letter_code
_entity_poly.pdbx_strand_id
1 'polypeptide(L)' 'ALRPLIPDGMTMPEMALRFILSHPVVSTTIPGMRKLPHVEQNIGTSDGQGLSADLIEKLRAHRWDRTPTEWSQ' A
#
# COMPACT_ATOMS: atom_id res chain seq x y z
N ALA A 1 9.00 0.54 -12.37
CA ALA A 1 9.50 1.75 -11.67
C ALA A 1 9.36 1.69 -10.15
N LEU A 2 8.32 1.06 -9.58
CA LEU A 2 8.04 1.10 -8.14
C LEU A 2 9.01 0.29 -7.25
N ARG A 3 9.55 -0.84 -7.74
CA ARG A 3 10.34 -1.80 -6.93
C ARG A 3 11.54 -1.17 -6.16
N PRO A 4 12.31 -0.22 -6.71
CA PRO A 4 13.41 0.41 -5.99
C PRO A 4 12.98 1.27 -4.79
N LEU A 5 11.69 1.59 -4.63
CA LEU A 5 11.18 2.35 -3.49
C LEU A 5 10.76 1.46 -2.31
N ILE A 6 10.81 0.14 -2.46
CA ILE A 6 10.49 -0.78 -1.35
C ILE A 6 11.64 -0.67 -0.33
N PRO A 7 11.37 -0.30 0.93
CA PRO A 7 12.39 -0.25 1.96
C PRO A 7 13.07 -1.61 2.20
N ASP A 8 14.34 -1.59 2.60
CA ASP A 8 15.04 -2.80 2.99
C ASP A 8 14.31 -3.52 4.14
N GLY A 9 14.16 -4.83 4.01
CA GLY A 9 13.43 -5.65 4.97
C GLY A 9 11.90 -5.60 4.85
N MET A 10 11.35 -4.77 3.95
CA MET A 10 9.91 -4.70 3.69
C MET A 10 9.53 -5.46 2.42
N THR A 11 8.37 -6.10 2.43
CA THR A 11 7.82 -6.73 1.23
C THR A 11 6.93 -5.75 0.44
N MET A 12 6.72 -5.99 -0.86
CA MET A 12 5.78 -5.19 -1.66
C MET A 12 4.34 -5.19 -1.07
N PRO A 13 3.76 -6.33 -0.64
CA PRO A 13 2.44 -6.34 -0.01
C PRO A 13 2.39 -5.53 1.28
N GLU A 14 3.41 -5.64 2.13
CA GLU A 14 3.49 -4.85 3.35
C GLU A 14 3.51 -3.34 3.06
N MET A 15 4.37 -2.91 2.12
CA MET A 15 4.42 -1.50 1.72
C MET A 15 3.06 -1.02 1.18
N ALA A 16 2.36 -1.84 0.40
CA ALA A 16 1.05 -1.48 -0.15
C ALA A 16 -0.03 -1.34 0.94
N LEU A 17 -0.07 -2.26 1.91
CA LEU A 17 -1.02 -2.19 3.03
C LEU A 17 -0.74 -0.99 3.93
N ARG A 18 0.54 -0.77 4.27
CA ARG A 18 0.95 0.40 5.06
C ARG A 18 0.68 1.70 4.32
N PHE A 19 0.84 1.75 3.00
CA PHE A 19 0.47 2.93 2.20
C PHE A 19 -1.02 3.27 2.33
N ILE A 20 -1.91 2.27 2.23
CA ILE A 20 -3.36 2.45 2.41
C ILE A 20 -3.66 2.98 3.83
N LEU A 21 -3.10 2.35 4.85
CA LEU A 21 -3.32 2.70 6.27
C LEU A 21 -2.65 4.02 6.70
N SER A 22 -1.73 4.56 5.89
CA SER A 22 -1.11 5.87 6.15
C SER A 22 -2.05 7.03 5.88
N HIS A 23 -3.21 6.80 5.25
CA HIS A 23 -4.20 7.85 5.01
C HIS A 23 -5.16 7.95 6.21
N PRO A 24 -5.24 9.09 6.91
CA PRO A 24 -5.94 9.20 8.21
C PRO A 24 -7.44 8.93 8.18
N VAL A 25 -8.08 8.96 7.00
CA VAL A 25 -9.51 8.63 6.86
C VAL A 25 -9.76 7.13 6.68
N VAL A 26 -8.72 6.34 6.48
CA VAL A 26 -8.82 4.88 6.33
C VAL A 26 -8.61 4.23 7.68
N SER A 27 -9.69 3.76 8.30
CA SER A 27 -9.63 3.10 9.61
C SER A 27 -9.24 1.63 9.54
N THR A 28 -9.43 0.98 8.39
CA THR A 28 -9.19 -0.45 8.21
C THR A 28 -8.96 -0.81 6.74
N THR A 29 -8.26 -1.92 6.51
CA THR A 29 -8.11 -2.56 5.20
C THR A 29 -8.49 -4.04 5.33
N ILE A 30 -9.10 -4.61 4.30
CA ILE A 30 -9.57 -6.01 4.29
C ILE A 30 -8.75 -6.78 3.24
N PRO A 31 -7.53 -7.25 3.57
CA PRO A 31 -6.69 -7.95 2.61
C PRO A 31 -7.17 -9.40 2.40
N GLY A 32 -7.24 -9.84 1.15
CA GLY A 32 -7.55 -11.22 0.80
C GLY A 32 -6.29 -12.12 0.73
N MET A 33 -6.40 -13.37 1.16
CA MET A 33 -5.28 -14.33 1.09
C MET A 33 -5.73 -15.80 1.00
N ARG A 34 -4.81 -16.68 0.56
CA ARG A 34 -5.02 -18.14 0.42
C ARG A 34 -4.03 -19.01 1.22
N LYS A 35 -2.99 -18.41 1.79
CA LYS A 35 -1.90 -19.12 2.50
C LYS A 35 -1.70 -18.48 3.87
N LEU A 36 -1.48 -19.29 4.90
CA LEU A 36 -1.27 -18.84 6.28
C LEU A 36 -0.13 -17.82 6.42
N PRO A 37 1.05 -17.99 5.80
CA PRO A 37 2.12 -16.99 5.93
C PRO A 37 1.74 -15.59 5.43
N HIS A 38 0.83 -15.48 4.46
CA HIS A 38 0.34 -14.18 3.99
C HIS A 38 -0.69 -13.59 4.96
N VAL A 39 -1.45 -14.42 5.69
CA VAL A 39 -2.33 -13.96 6.78
C VAL A 39 -1.47 -13.27 7.83
N GLU A 40 -0.43 -13.95 8.29
CA GLU A 40 0.50 -13.46 9.31
C GLU A 40 1.16 -12.14 8.89
N GLN A 41 1.72 -12.09 7.68
CA GLN A 41 2.34 -10.88 7.14
C GLN A 41 1.36 -9.71 7.01
N ASN A 42 0.14 -9.96 6.50
CA ASN A 42 -0.84 -8.90 6.31
C ASN A 42 -1.36 -8.36 7.64
N ILE A 43 -1.66 -9.22 8.63
CA ILE A 43 -2.11 -8.80 9.96
C ILE A 43 -1.00 -8.04 10.70
N GLY A 44 0.27 -8.37 10.45
CA GLY A 44 1.41 -7.63 11.00
C GLY A 44 1.41 -6.13 10.67
N THR A 45 0.67 -5.69 9.65
CA THR A 45 0.53 -4.26 9.30
C THR A 45 -0.47 -3.49 10.17
N SER A 46 -1.18 -4.17 11.08
CA SER A 46 -2.12 -3.56 12.05
C SER A 46 -1.44 -3.04 13.33
N ASP A 47 -0.13 -2.81 13.29
CA ASP A 47 0.72 -2.35 14.40
C ASP A 47 0.64 -0.83 14.66
N GLY A 48 -0.19 -0.11 13.90
CA GLY A 48 -0.34 1.34 13.96
C GLY A 48 0.79 2.11 13.27
N GLN A 49 1.70 1.42 12.58
CA GLN A 49 2.83 2.05 11.89
C GLN A 49 2.52 2.25 10.39
N GLY A 50 2.57 3.50 9.95
CA GLY A 50 2.46 3.86 8.53
C GLY A 50 3.80 3.88 7.80
N LEU A 51 3.79 4.39 6.57
CA LEU A 51 5.00 4.74 5.84
C LEU A 51 5.49 6.13 6.25
N SER A 52 6.78 6.40 6.03
CA SER A 52 7.31 7.76 6.21
C SER A 52 6.70 8.72 5.20
N ALA A 53 6.57 10.00 5.57
CA ALA A 53 6.04 11.04 4.68
C ALA A 53 6.86 11.18 3.38
N ASP A 54 8.18 11.08 3.45
CA ASP A 54 9.07 11.11 2.28
C ASP A 54 8.79 9.96 1.30
N LEU A 55 8.57 8.75 1.82
CA LEU A 55 8.23 7.61 0.98
C LEU A 55 6.85 7.80 0.33
N ILE A 56 5.86 8.29 1.08
CA ILE A 56 4.53 8.60 0.55
C ILE A 56 4.63 9.59 -0.61
N GLU A 57 5.42 10.66 -0.47
CA GLU A 57 5.60 11.65 -1.54
C GLU A 57 6.28 11.04 -2.79
N LYS A 58 7.29 10.19 -2.61
CA LYS A 58 7.91 9.44 -3.73
C LYS A 58 6.89 8.52 -4.42
N LEU A 59 6.02 7.87 -3.66
CA LEU A 59 4.98 6.98 -4.19
C LEU A 59 3.92 7.75 -5.01
N ARG A 60 3.62 9.02 -4.70
CA ARG A 60 2.66 9.83 -5.47
C ARG A 60 3.05 9.98 -6.94
N ALA A 61 4.35 10.03 -7.25
CA ALA A 61 4.84 10.11 -8.62
C ALA A 61 4.53 8.85 -9.45
N HIS A 62 4.14 7.76 -8.80
CA HIS A 62 3.73 6.50 -9.46
C HIS A 62 2.22 6.36 -9.58
N ARG A 63 1.45 7.40 -9.23
CA ARG A 63 0.00 7.41 -9.43
C ARG A 63 -0.31 7.19 -10.91
N TRP A 64 -1.22 6.24 -11.15
CA TRP A 64 -1.75 6.01 -12.48
C TRP A 64 -2.97 6.91 -12.71
N ASP A 65 -2.75 8.06 -13.32
CA ASP A 65 -3.84 8.97 -13.70
C ASP A 65 -4.49 8.51 -15.00
N ARG A 66 -5.77 8.11 -14.91
CA ARG A 66 -6.61 7.81 -16.08
C ARG A 66 -7.48 9.01 -16.39
N THR A 67 -7.45 9.42 -17.66
CA THR A 67 -8.51 10.26 -18.22
C THR A 67 -9.69 9.33 -18.54
N PRO A 68 -10.89 9.58 -17.98
CA PRO A 68 -12.08 8.78 -18.30
C PRO A 68 -12.36 8.85 -19.81
N THR A 69 -12.66 7.69 -20.40
CA THR A 69 -13.11 7.57 -21.79
C THR A 69 -14.65 7.55 -21.85
N GLU A 70 -15.24 7.77 -23.02
CA GLU A 70 -16.71 7.88 -23.19
C GLU A 70 -17.52 6.70 -22.61
N TRP A 71 -16.95 5.50 -22.55
CA TRP A 71 -17.60 4.30 -22.01
C TRP A 71 -17.32 4.04 -20.52
N SER A 72 -16.43 4.82 -19.90
CA SER A 72 -16.02 4.70 -18.50
C SER A 72 -16.32 5.96 -17.68
N GLN A 73 -17.24 6.80 -18.18
CA GLN A 73 -17.84 7.91 -17.43
C GLN A 73 -18.86 7.36 -16.44
#